data_AF-A0AAQ3J9I4-F1
#
_entry.id   AF-A0AAQ3J9I4-F1
#
_cell.length_a   1.000
_cell.length_b   1.000
_cell.length_c   1.000
_cell.angle_alpha   90.00
_cell.angle_beta   90.00
_cell.angle_gamma   90.00
#
_symmetry.space_group_name_H-M   'P 1'
#
loop_
_entity.id
_entity.type
_entity.pdbx_description
1 polymer ?
#
loop_
_entity_poly.entity_id
_entity_poly.type
_entity_poly.pdbx_seq_one_letter_code
_entity_poly.pdbx_strand_id
1 'polypeptide(L)'
;MARINLLPWREERREERRKRFLLVLIGVLAGSIGAVLIADQIITAAIERQMARNDYIGKQIAVVDERIKQISELKARRQQLVERMRIIQDLQGNRQISGRVFDQLARTLPDGVYFTDVKMAGKTLSISGAAESNNRVSELMRNLDASDWFDAPSLNEVKATSADQVEQANVFQLTVRQTQPKVLEDEQ
;
A
#
# COMPACT_ATOMS: atom_id res chain seq x y z
N MET A 1 79.18 63.17 -58.24
CA MET A 1 79.50 61.73 -58.17
C MET A 1 78.83 61.14 -56.94
N ALA A 2 78.04 60.09 -57.09
CA ALA A 2 77.21 59.53 -56.03
C ALA A 2 78.06 58.79 -54.97
N ARG A 3 77.81 59.04 -53.69
CA ARG A 3 78.42 58.30 -52.57
C ARG A 3 77.60 57.03 -52.33
N ILE A 4 78.10 55.89 -52.79
CA ILE A 4 77.47 54.58 -52.58
C ILE A 4 77.97 54.02 -51.24
N ASN A 5 77.04 53.73 -50.34
CA ASN A 5 77.33 53.12 -49.06
C ASN A 5 77.56 51.61 -49.25
N LEU A 6 78.80 51.17 -49.03
CA LEU A 6 79.25 49.78 -49.22
C LEU A 6 79.32 48.99 -47.90
N LEU A 7 78.91 49.56 -46.75
CA LEU A 7 78.80 48.77 -45.53
C LEU A 7 77.70 47.70 -45.67
N PRO A 8 77.88 46.48 -45.16
CA PRO A 8 76.92 45.38 -45.24
C PRO A 8 75.70 45.54 -44.29
N TRP A 9 75.15 46.76 -44.17
CA TRP A 9 74.06 47.11 -43.25
C TRP A 9 72.76 46.30 -43.45
N ARG A 10 72.59 45.66 -44.62
CA ARG A 10 71.44 44.80 -44.93
C ARG A 10 71.53 43.45 -44.22
N GLU A 11 72.73 42.92 -44.01
CA GLU A 11 72.98 41.63 -43.36
C GLU A 11 72.78 41.74 -41.86
N GLU A 12 73.37 42.75 -41.23
CA GLU A 12 73.21 43.03 -39.80
C GLU A 12 71.73 43.25 -39.42
N ARG A 13 70.98 44.01 -40.24
CA ARG A 13 69.53 44.18 -40.06
C ARG A 13 68.73 42.87 -40.21
N ARG A 14 69.19 41.90 -41.02
CA ARG A 14 68.54 40.58 -41.14
C ARG A 14 68.84 39.72 -39.92
N GLU A 15 70.07 39.74 -39.43
CA GLU A 15 70.45 39.01 -38.21
C GLU A 15 69.73 39.53 -36.98
N GLU A 16 69.64 40.85 -36.79
CA GLU A 16 68.87 41.44 -35.69
C GLU A 16 67.41 41.03 -35.73
N ARG A 17 66.78 41.06 -36.92
CA ARG A 17 65.38 40.61 -37.09
C ARG A 17 65.24 39.11 -36.79
N ARG A 18 66.19 38.28 -37.22
CA ARG A 18 66.21 36.84 -36.94
C ARG A 18 66.35 36.56 -35.44
N LYS A 19 67.26 37.26 -34.75
CA LYS A 19 67.44 37.14 -33.29
C LYS A 19 66.19 37.58 -32.53
N ARG A 20 65.57 38.72 -32.92
CA ARG A 20 64.30 39.18 -32.32
C ARG A 20 63.16 38.20 -32.58
N PHE A 21 63.04 37.66 -33.80
CA PHE A 21 62.04 36.65 -34.14
C PHE A 21 62.20 35.38 -33.29
N LEU A 22 63.43 34.87 -33.13
CA LEU A 22 63.69 33.69 -32.30
C LEU A 22 63.39 33.95 -30.82
N LEU A 23 63.74 35.14 -30.29
CA LEU A 23 63.41 35.52 -28.91
C LEU A 23 61.89 35.58 -28.69
N VAL A 24 61.14 36.18 -29.61
CA VAL A 24 59.68 36.22 -29.54
C VAL A 24 59.09 34.80 -29.67
N LEU A 25 59.61 33.98 -30.58
CA LEU A 25 59.17 32.61 -30.77
C LEU A 25 59.36 31.76 -29.50
N ILE A 26 60.53 31.85 -28.86
CA ILE A 26 60.81 31.16 -27.59
C ILE A 26 59.91 31.71 -26.47
N GLY A 27 59.70 33.03 -26.42
CA GLY A 27 58.80 33.66 -25.45
C GLY A 27 57.35 33.18 -25.58
N VAL A 28 56.84 33.10 -26.80
CA VAL A 28 55.49 32.58 -27.07
C VAL A 28 55.40 31.09 -26.75
N LEU A 29 56.42 30.30 -27.11
CA LEU A 29 56.46 28.87 -26.79
C LEU A 29 56.46 28.63 -25.28
N ALA A 30 57.34 29.32 -24.54
CA ALA A 30 57.40 29.23 -23.08
C ALA A 30 56.10 29.72 -22.43
N GLY A 31 55.52 30.83 -22.93
CA GLY A 31 54.24 31.34 -22.46
C GLY A 31 53.08 30.37 -22.67
N SER A 32 53.06 29.69 -23.82
CA SER A 32 52.04 28.70 -24.16
C SER A 32 52.15 27.47 -23.26
N ILE A 33 53.37 26.97 -23.02
CA ILE A 33 53.61 25.85 -22.10
C ILE A 33 53.20 26.24 -20.67
N GLY A 34 53.58 27.44 -20.22
CA GLY A 34 53.20 27.94 -18.90
C GLY A 34 51.68 28.05 -18.73
N ALA A 35 50.97 28.54 -19.74
CA ALA A 35 49.51 28.63 -19.71
C ALA A 35 48.84 27.25 -19.60
N VAL A 36 49.32 26.26 -20.35
CA VAL A 36 48.81 24.88 -20.28
C VAL A 36 49.04 24.27 -18.89
N LEU A 37 50.23 24.44 -18.31
CA LEU A 37 50.54 23.91 -16.97
C LEU A 37 49.68 24.54 -15.88
N ILE A 38 49.42 25.84 -15.96
CA ILE A 38 48.53 26.53 -15.02
C ILE A 38 47.09 26.03 -15.17
N ALA A 39 46.62 25.89 -16.42
CA ALA A 39 45.28 25.38 -16.69
C ALA A 39 45.11 23.94 -16.17
N ASP A 40 46.09 23.08 -16.41
CA ASP A 40 46.11 21.69 -15.94
C ASP A 40 46.05 21.59 -14.41
N GLN A 41 46.81 22.41 -13.70
CA GLN A 41 46.76 22.46 -12.22
C GLN A 41 45.38 22.89 -11.71
N ILE A 42 44.76 23.90 -12.31
CA ILE A 42 43.42 24.38 -11.90
C ILE A 42 42.36 23.29 -12.13
N ILE A 43 42.40 22.65 -13.30
CA ILE A 43 41.45 21.60 -13.69
C ILE A 43 41.63 20.38 -12.79
N THR A 44 42.88 19.94 -12.55
CA THR A 44 43.19 18.81 -11.68
C THR A 44 42.68 19.06 -10.26
N ALA A 45 42.94 20.25 -9.70
CA ALA A 45 42.42 20.61 -8.38
C ALA A 45 40.87 20.65 -8.35
N ALA A 46 40.22 21.04 -9.44
CA ALA A 46 38.76 21.01 -9.53
C ALA A 46 38.22 19.57 -9.59
N ILE A 47 38.88 18.68 -10.35
CA ILE A 47 38.54 17.25 -10.43
C ILE A 47 38.68 16.59 -9.07
N GLU A 48 39.78 16.82 -8.35
CA GLU A 48 40.00 16.26 -7.02
C GLU A 48 38.90 16.68 -6.03
N ARG A 49 38.54 17.97 -6.02
CA ARG A 49 37.42 18.46 -5.19
C ARG A 49 36.10 17.79 -5.56
N GLN A 50 35.85 17.59 -6.86
CA GLN A 50 34.63 16.93 -7.33
C GLN A 50 34.62 15.44 -6.94
N MET A 51 35.76 14.75 -7.05
CA MET A 51 35.90 13.36 -6.61
C MET A 51 35.67 13.21 -5.11
N ALA A 52 36.25 14.08 -4.29
CA ALA A 52 36.04 14.06 -2.84
C ALA A 52 34.57 14.27 -2.47
N ARG A 53 33.87 15.16 -3.19
CA ARG A 53 32.44 15.39 -3.00
C ARG A 53 31.60 14.19 -3.43
N ASN A 54 31.95 13.55 -4.55
CA ASN A 54 31.29 12.34 -5.00
C ASN A 54 31.49 11.18 -4.02
N ASP A 55 32.70 10.99 -3.49
CA ASP A 55 33.00 9.98 -2.46
C ASP A 55 32.19 10.23 -1.18
N TYR A 56 32.14 11.49 -0.73
CA TYR A 56 31.33 11.88 0.42
C TYR A 56 29.84 11.59 0.23
N ILE A 57 29.28 11.95 -0.93
CA ILE A 57 27.88 11.67 -1.27
C ILE A 57 27.65 10.15 -1.35
N GLY A 58 28.56 9.39 -1.97
CA GLY A 58 28.48 7.93 -2.04
C GLY A 58 28.44 7.27 -0.67
N LYS A 59 29.27 7.75 0.28
CA LYS A 59 29.25 7.30 1.68
C LYS A 59 27.92 7.59 2.37
N GLN A 60 27.35 8.77 2.17
CA GLN A 60 26.04 9.09 2.74
C GLN A 60 24.92 8.24 2.14
N ILE A 61 24.95 7.98 0.83
CA ILE A 61 23.99 7.10 0.16
C ILE A 61 24.01 5.73 0.82
N ALA A 62 25.20 5.15 1.05
CA ALA A 62 25.31 3.85 1.72
C ALA A 62 24.68 3.83 3.12
N VAL A 63 24.87 4.88 3.93
CA VAL A 63 24.26 5.00 5.26
C VAL A 63 22.74 5.09 5.16
N VAL A 64 22.22 5.84 4.19
CA VAL A 64 20.77 6.00 3.99
C VAL A 64 20.15 4.70 3.46
N ASP A 65 20.82 4.00 2.54
CA ASP A 65 20.36 2.71 2.01
C ASP A 65 20.25 1.64 3.10
N GLU A 66 21.20 1.61 4.04
CA GLU A 66 21.11 0.71 5.20
C GLU A 66 19.86 1.02 6.04
N ARG A 67 19.58 2.30 6.29
CA ARG A 67 18.37 2.71 7.03
C ARG A 67 17.09 2.36 6.27
N ILE A 68 17.07 2.54 4.94
CA ILE A 68 15.93 2.16 4.09
C ILE A 68 15.67 0.65 4.19
N LYS A 69 16.73 -0.17 4.18
CA LYS A 69 16.62 -1.62 4.35
C LYS A 69 16.05 -2.00 5.71
N GLN A 70 16.51 -1.36 6.80
CA GLN A 70 15.95 -1.60 8.13
C GLN A 70 14.46 -1.21 8.20
N ILE A 71 14.07 -0.09 7.58
CA ILE A 71 12.67 0.35 7.53
C ILE A 71 11.82 -0.63 6.73
N SER A 72 12.31 -1.14 5.60
CA SER A 72 11.55 -2.09 4.77
C SER A 72 11.33 -3.41 5.50
N GLU A 73 12.35 -3.93 6.20
CA GLU A 73 12.22 -5.11 7.06
C GLU A 73 11.22 -4.89 8.19
N LEU A 74 11.27 -3.73 8.86
CA LEU A 74 10.34 -3.40 9.93
C LEU A 74 8.90 -3.28 9.41
N LYS A 75 8.70 -2.68 8.23
CA LYS A 75 7.40 -2.57 7.57
C LYS A 75 6.84 -3.95 7.21
N ALA A 76 7.69 -4.85 6.68
CA ALA A 76 7.30 -6.23 6.40
C ALA A 76 6.87 -6.98 7.66
N ARG A 77 7.62 -6.85 8.77
CA ARG A 77 7.24 -7.44 10.07
C ARG A 77 5.93 -6.87 10.60
N ARG A 78 5.74 -5.55 10.51
CA ARG A 78 4.47 -4.91 10.91
C ARG A 78 3.30 -5.47 10.11
N GLN A 79 3.45 -5.63 8.80
CA GLN A 79 2.39 -6.14 7.95
C GLN A 79 2.05 -7.60 8.28
N GLN A 80 3.05 -8.44 8.55
CA GLN A 80 2.82 -9.80 9.05
C GLN A 80 2.10 -9.83 10.40
N LEU A 81 2.43 -8.91 11.31
CA LEU A 81 1.76 -8.81 12.61
C LEU A 81 0.30 -8.37 12.47
N VAL A 82 0.02 -7.37 11.62
CA VAL A 82 -1.35 -6.90 11.36
C VAL A 82 -2.20 -8.02 10.76
N GLU A 83 -1.65 -8.79 9.81
CA GLU A 83 -2.36 -9.93 9.21
C GLU A 83 -2.72 -10.98 10.27
N ARG A 84 -1.76 -11.32 11.15
CA ARG A 84 -2.01 -12.25 12.26
C ARG A 84 -3.07 -11.72 13.23
N MET A 85 -3.02 -10.43 13.57
CA MET A 85 -4.01 -9.81 14.45
C MET A 85 -5.40 -9.86 13.81
N ARG A 86 -5.52 -9.61 12.50
CA ARG A 86 -6.78 -9.70 11.77
C ARG A 86 -7.35 -11.11 11.82
N ILE A 87 -6.55 -12.14 11.54
CA ILE A 87 -6.97 -13.54 11.63
C ILE A 87 -7.47 -13.88 13.04
N ILE A 88 -6.75 -13.43 14.07
CA ILE A 88 -7.16 -13.64 15.48
C ILE A 88 -8.47 -12.91 15.78
N GLN A 89 -8.65 -11.67 15.32
CA GLN A 89 -9.88 -10.90 15.51
C GLN A 89 -11.06 -11.55 14.80
N ASP A 90 -10.88 -12.03 13.56
CA ASP A 90 -11.91 -12.73 12.79
C ASP A 90 -12.33 -14.03 13.50
N LEU A 91 -11.37 -14.77 14.06
CA LEU A 91 -11.63 -15.99 14.84
C LEU A 91 -12.33 -15.71 16.19
N GLN A 92 -11.92 -14.66 16.91
CA GLN A 92 -12.45 -14.32 18.23
C GLN A 92 -13.84 -13.65 18.14
N GLY A 93 -14.03 -12.72 17.21
CA GLY A 93 -15.28 -11.98 17.03
C GLY A 93 -16.42 -12.87 16.52
N ASN A 94 -16.15 -13.80 15.60
CA ASN A 94 -17.21 -14.62 15.01
C ASN A 94 -17.70 -15.72 15.98
N ARG A 95 -16.85 -16.24 16.87
CA ARG A 95 -17.21 -17.38 17.75
C ARG A 95 -18.29 -17.04 18.77
N GLN A 96 -18.29 -15.83 19.33
CA GLN A 96 -19.31 -15.43 20.30
C GLN A 96 -20.66 -15.07 19.63
N ILE A 97 -20.61 -14.58 18.39
CA ILE A 97 -21.80 -14.14 17.65
C ILE A 97 -22.61 -15.36 17.18
N SER A 98 -21.97 -16.38 16.58
CA SER A 98 -22.70 -17.55 16.09
C SER A 98 -23.43 -18.29 17.21
N GLY A 99 -22.79 -18.48 18.38
CA GLY A 99 -23.42 -19.16 19.51
C GLY A 99 -24.64 -18.41 20.05
N ARG A 100 -24.59 -17.07 20.09
CA ARG A 100 -25.73 -16.26 20.53
C ARG A 100 -26.87 -16.23 19.52
N VAL A 101 -26.55 -16.22 18.21
CA VAL A 101 -27.57 -16.34 17.17
C VAL A 101 -28.31 -17.68 17.29
N PHE A 102 -27.60 -18.78 17.51
CA PHE A 102 -28.25 -20.09 17.71
C PHE A 102 -29.17 -20.12 18.95
N ASP A 103 -28.74 -19.58 20.09
CA ASP A 103 -29.57 -19.49 21.31
C ASP A 103 -30.83 -18.64 21.05
N GLN A 104 -30.70 -17.52 20.34
CA GLN A 104 -31.85 -16.66 20.02
C GLN A 104 -32.81 -17.33 19.03
N LEU A 105 -32.32 -18.01 17.98
CA LEU A 105 -33.20 -18.78 17.08
C LEU A 105 -34.01 -19.82 17.86
N ALA A 106 -33.36 -20.56 18.76
CA ALA A 106 -34.01 -21.58 19.58
C ALA A 106 -35.10 -21.00 20.49
N ARG A 107 -34.89 -19.79 21.04
CA ARG A 107 -35.89 -19.10 21.89
C ARG A 107 -37.06 -18.51 21.12
N THR A 108 -36.86 -18.13 19.85
CA THR A 108 -37.92 -17.53 19.01
C THR A 108 -38.83 -18.56 18.33
N LEU A 109 -38.47 -19.85 18.39
CA LEU A 109 -39.24 -20.94 17.79
C LEU A 109 -40.55 -21.19 18.55
N PRO A 110 -41.72 -21.05 17.90
CA PRO A 110 -43.00 -21.50 18.45
C PRO A 110 -43.17 -23.03 18.31
N ASP A 111 -44.06 -23.60 19.11
CA ASP A 111 -44.37 -25.03 19.06
C ASP A 111 -44.92 -25.44 17.68
N GLY A 112 -44.47 -26.59 17.17
CA GLY A 112 -44.89 -27.12 15.85
C GLY A 112 -44.11 -26.54 14.66
N VAL A 113 -42.97 -25.89 14.90
CA VAL A 113 -42.04 -25.41 13.87
C VAL A 113 -40.66 -26.01 14.07
N TYR A 114 -40.04 -26.47 12.99
CA TYR A 114 -38.66 -26.94 13.02
C TYR A 114 -37.85 -26.37 11.86
N PHE A 115 -36.57 -26.08 12.13
CA PHE A 115 -35.62 -25.63 11.12
C PHE A 115 -34.90 -26.82 10.49
N THR A 116 -34.73 -26.79 9.18
CA THR A 116 -34.02 -27.81 8.40
C THR A 116 -32.66 -27.31 7.94
N ASP A 117 -32.57 -26.05 7.51
CA ASP A 117 -31.34 -25.43 7.02
C ASP A 117 -31.26 -23.97 7.50
N VAL A 118 -30.11 -23.57 8.03
CA VAL A 118 -29.84 -22.19 8.44
C VAL A 118 -28.50 -21.76 7.86
N LYS A 119 -28.52 -20.73 7.01
CA LYS A 119 -27.33 -20.17 6.36
C LYS A 119 -27.16 -18.72 6.76
N MET A 120 -25.97 -18.39 7.26
CA MET A 120 -25.58 -17.03 7.63
C MET A 120 -24.62 -16.47 6.59
N ALA A 121 -25.00 -15.34 5.97
CA ALA A 121 -24.14 -14.59 5.06
C ALA A 121 -23.99 -13.16 5.59
N GLY A 122 -22.87 -12.90 6.29
CA GLY A 122 -22.64 -11.61 6.93
C GLY A 122 -23.64 -11.34 8.05
N LYS A 123 -24.57 -10.39 7.82
CA LYS A 123 -25.63 -10.01 8.78
C LYS A 123 -27.02 -10.55 8.38
N THR A 124 -27.13 -11.33 7.32
CA THR A 124 -28.41 -11.88 6.85
C THR A 124 -28.45 -13.38 7.09
N LEU A 125 -29.55 -13.85 7.68
CA LEU A 125 -29.85 -15.25 7.89
C LEU A 125 -30.90 -15.72 6.89
N SER A 126 -30.60 -16.77 6.15
CA SER A 126 -31.59 -17.51 5.35
C SER A 126 -31.93 -18.79 6.10
N ILE A 127 -33.20 -18.94 6.46
CA ILE A 127 -33.72 -20.04 7.26
C ILE A 127 -34.77 -20.78 6.44
N SER A 128 -34.62 -22.10 6.37
CA SER A 128 -35.59 -23.01 5.76
C SER A 128 -36.06 -24.00 6.81
N GLY A 129 -37.36 -24.26 6.86
CA GLY A 129 -37.95 -25.15 7.85
C GLY A 129 -39.32 -25.66 7.42
N ALA A 130 -39.97 -26.41 8.30
CA ALA A 130 -41.38 -26.77 8.14
C ALA A 130 -42.17 -26.41 9.38
N ALA A 131 -43.44 -26.07 9.16
CA ALA A 131 -44.38 -25.66 10.19
C ALA A 131 -45.69 -26.42 10.02
N GLU A 132 -46.31 -26.81 11.13
CA GLU A 132 -47.60 -27.51 11.15
C GLU A 132 -48.75 -26.68 10.54
N SER A 133 -48.66 -25.34 10.58
CA SER A 133 -49.63 -24.47 9.92
C SER A 133 -49.05 -23.11 9.53
N ASN A 134 -49.71 -22.42 8.58
CA ASN A 134 -49.36 -21.05 8.20
C ASN A 134 -49.47 -20.06 9.37
N ASN A 135 -50.33 -20.34 10.36
CA ASN A 135 -50.44 -19.52 11.56
C ASN A 135 -49.15 -19.57 12.39
N ARG A 136 -48.50 -20.74 12.46
CA ARG A 136 -47.21 -20.92 13.13
C ARG A 136 -46.07 -20.20 12.43
N VAL A 137 -46.08 -20.17 11.09
CA VAL A 137 -45.11 -19.37 10.31
C VAL A 137 -45.26 -17.88 10.62
N SER A 138 -46.49 -17.39 10.70
CA SER A 138 -46.77 -15.99 11.04
C SER A 138 -46.39 -15.64 12.48
N GLU A 139 -46.56 -16.58 13.41
CA GLU A 139 -46.13 -16.47 14.80
C GLU A 139 -44.60 -16.42 14.91
N LEU A 140 -43.89 -17.27 14.18
CA LEU A 140 -42.44 -17.23 14.08
C LEU A 140 -41.95 -15.87 13.55
N MET A 141 -42.56 -15.32 12.50
CA MET A 141 -42.20 -13.99 11.99
C MET A 141 -42.37 -12.90 13.05
N ARG A 142 -43.44 -12.94 13.84
CA ARG A 142 -43.65 -11.99 14.94
C ARG A 142 -42.63 -12.17 16.07
N ASN A 143 -42.29 -13.42 16.42
CA ASN A 143 -41.30 -13.70 17.46
C ASN A 143 -39.89 -13.27 17.04
N LEU A 144 -39.56 -13.39 15.76
CA LEU A 144 -38.30 -12.89 15.21
C LEU A 144 -38.26 -11.35 15.17
N ASP A 145 -39.36 -10.69 14.82
CA ASP A 145 -39.46 -9.22 14.81
C ASP A 145 -39.43 -8.62 16.23
N ALA A 146 -39.96 -9.35 17.22
CA ALA A 146 -39.94 -8.95 18.62
C ALA A 146 -38.61 -9.22 19.34
N SER A 147 -37.65 -9.89 18.68
CA SER A 147 -36.35 -10.22 19.26
C SER A 147 -35.39 -9.03 19.17
N ASP A 148 -34.65 -8.75 20.24
CA ASP A 148 -33.62 -7.69 20.24
C ASP A 148 -32.45 -7.95 19.28
N TRP A 149 -32.34 -9.17 18.74
CA TRP A 149 -31.23 -9.63 17.91
C TRP A 149 -31.58 -9.79 16.43
N PHE A 150 -32.86 -9.74 16.08
CA PHE A 150 -33.36 -9.94 14.73
C PHE A 150 -34.29 -8.80 14.34
N ASP A 151 -34.23 -8.42 13.06
CA ASP A 151 -35.00 -7.30 12.52
C ASP A 151 -35.38 -7.62 11.07
N ALA A 152 -36.53 -7.10 10.65
CA ALA A 152 -37.07 -7.24 9.30
C ALA A 152 -37.15 -8.70 8.79
N PRO A 153 -37.94 -9.59 9.43
CA PRO A 153 -38.20 -10.91 8.89
C PRO A 153 -39.01 -10.83 7.60
N SER A 154 -38.48 -11.37 6.51
CA SER A 154 -39.11 -11.45 5.20
C SER A 154 -39.37 -12.90 4.83
N LEU A 155 -40.60 -13.22 4.46
CA LEU A 155 -40.99 -14.54 3.98
C LEU A 155 -40.79 -14.60 2.46
N ASN A 156 -39.96 -15.53 1.99
CA ASN A 156 -39.65 -15.68 0.57
C ASN A 156 -40.62 -16.64 -0.12
N GLU A 157 -40.88 -17.80 0.50
CA GLU A 157 -41.73 -18.84 -0.09
C GLU A 157 -42.40 -19.68 1.00
N VAL A 158 -43.65 -20.07 0.78
CA VAL A 158 -44.35 -21.10 1.58
C VAL A 158 -44.99 -22.10 0.61
N LYS A 159 -44.67 -23.38 0.79
CA LYS A 159 -45.23 -24.49 0.02
C LYS A 159 -45.85 -25.50 0.96
N ALA A 160 -47.14 -25.80 0.76
CA ALA A 160 -47.78 -26.91 1.44
C ALA A 160 -47.26 -28.23 0.83
N THR A 161 -46.65 -29.10 1.64
CA THR A 161 -46.31 -30.45 1.19
C THR A 161 -47.43 -31.39 1.61
N SER A 162 -48.04 -32.07 0.65
CA SER A 162 -49.04 -33.11 0.89
C SER A 162 -48.36 -34.44 0.62
N ALA A 163 -47.65 -34.98 1.62
CA ALA A 163 -47.13 -36.34 1.55
C ALA A 163 -47.97 -37.25 2.45
N ASP A 164 -48.29 -38.43 1.93
CA ASP A 164 -49.22 -39.43 2.47
C ASP A 164 -49.24 -39.57 4.00
N GLN A 165 -50.47 -39.49 4.52
CA GLN A 165 -50.90 -39.90 5.86
C GLN A 165 -50.16 -39.26 7.04
N VAL A 166 -50.84 -38.27 7.62
CA VAL A 166 -50.62 -37.69 8.96
C VAL A 166 -49.50 -36.63 9.01
N GLU A 167 -49.85 -35.43 8.52
CA GLU A 167 -49.43 -34.08 8.96
C GLU A 167 -49.19 -33.15 7.75
N GLN A 168 -50.07 -32.16 7.57
CA GLN A 168 -49.92 -31.10 6.56
C GLN A 168 -48.79 -30.16 6.99
N ALA A 169 -47.54 -30.49 6.68
CA ALA A 169 -46.41 -29.59 6.93
C ALA A 169 -46.31 -28.54 5.82
N ASN A 170 -46.20 -27.27 6.20
CA ASN A 170 -45.88 -26.17 5.31
C ASN A 170 -44.38 -25.92 5.35
N VAL A 171 -43.69 -26.18 4.24
CA VAL A 171 -42.27 -25.84 4.09
C VAL A 171 -42.18 -24.35 3.81
N PHE A 172 -41.37 -23.64 4.59
CA PHE A 172 -41.16 -22.21 4.44
C PHE A 172 -39.68 -21.88 4.24
N GLN A 173 -39.45 -20.80 3.51
CA GLN A 173 -38.15 -20.16 3.41
C GLN A 173 -38.28 -18.70 3.80
N LEU A 174 -37.51 -18.27 4.79
CA LEU A 174 -37.52 -16.90 5.30
C LEU A 174 -36.10 -16.34 5.37
N THR A 175 -36.01 -15.02 5.30
CA THR A 175 -34.79 -14.26 5.45
C THR A 175 -34.95 -13.27 6.59
N VAL A 176 -34.00 -13.21 7.51
CA VAL A 176 -34.02 -12.28 8.65
C VAL A 176 -32.67 -11.58 8.77
N ARG A 177 -32.67 -10.31 9.16
CA ARG A 177 -31.43 -9.56 9.38
C ARG A 177 -31.04 -9.59 10.85
N GLN A 178 -29.80 -9.96 11.13
CA GLN A 178 -29.23 -9.82 12.46
C GLN A 178 -28.97 -8.35 12.75
N THR A 179 -29.52 -7.85 13.86
CA THR A 179 -29.17 -6.54 14.42
C THR A 179 -28.34 -6.73 15.70
N GLN A 180 -27.54 -5.73 16.05
CA GLN A 180 -26.98 -5.68 17.40
C GLN A 180 -28.04 -5.05 18.30
N PRO A 181 -28.29 -5.60 19.51
CA PRO A 181 -29.19 -4.97 20.45
C PRO A 181 -28.72 -3.53 20.66
N LYS A 182 -29.66 -2.57 20.59
CA LYS A 182 -29.37 -1.21 21.05
C LYS A 182 -28.90 -1.36 22.48
N VAL A 183 -27.62 -1.12 22.72
CA VAL A 183 -27.14 -0.83 24.07
C VAL A 183 -27.99 0.36 24.48
N LEU A 184 -28.91 0.16 25.41
CA LEU A 184 -29.52 1.26 26.12
C LEU A 184 -28.33 1.94 26.78
N GLU A 185 -27.86 3.05 26.19
CA GLU A 185 -27.06 4.01 26.92
C GLU A 185 -27.95 4.39 28.08
N ASP A 186 -27.66 3.80 29.24
CA ASP A 186 -28.16 4.29 30.52
C ASP A 186 -27.71 5.74 30.59
N GLU A 187 -28.64 6.66 30.28
CA GLU A 187 -28.50 8.07 30.61
C GLU A 187 -28.38 8.17 32.14
N GLN A 188 -27.15 8.25 32.64
CA GLN A 188 -26.82 8.79 33.96
C GLN A 188 -25.59 9.68 33.86
#